data_AF-A0A926H370-F1
#
_entry.id   AF-A0A926H370-F1
#
_cell.length_a   1.000
_cell.length_b   1.000
_cell.length_c   1.000
_cell.angle_alpha   90.00
_cell.angle_beta   90.00
_cell.angle_gamma   90.00
#
_symmetry.space_group_name_H-M   'P 1'
#
loop_
_entity.id
_entity.type
_entity.pdbx_description
1 polymer ?
#
loop_
_entity_poly.entity_id
_entity_poly.type
_entity_poly.pdbx_seq_one_letter_code
_entity_poly.pdbx_strand_id
1 'polypeptide(L)'
;RIREVEKDNIVAEYGQKANEIIVGEVYQVRRNDVYVMHNKVELRMPRNEQIWRERYKKGDTIRALLKEVRSAEGTASQPEIIISRSDPNFLQRLFEIEIPEIYDGIIEIKGIAREPGERAKVAVWSHDERVDPVGACVGMKGVRIHSIVRELSYENIDVINYSPEPKQFIARALSPAKVKEISIDEDTRTAQVLVSDDQVSLAIGKNGQNVRLAMKLTGYTLDLVREGGEDIELVEFKDEIGDALYMALIGLDIETAKEFLRANEASLLAVEGMSAQKLDDVRQVILAEFDEDELRGIFRETGLQLRRAAAPTDGETEGAIEGATEGAAEGADGATKGAAEGEVGATAEPASASESNETAAAESTDSAPSDSAESAGGLNGTPPGGIELASAGDDVPAVDAAAPEEAHAATEEAHIDQPDETTNGENA
;
A
#
# COMPACT_ATOMS: atom_id res chain seq x y z
N ARG A 1 -6.62 -24.71 -47.87
CA ARG A 1 -7.36 -23.55 -48.42
C ARG A 1 -8.54 -23.09 -47.56
N ILE A 2 -9.69 -23.80 -47.45
CA ILE A 2 -10.83 -23.32 -46.61
C ILE A 2 -10.41 -23.15 -45.13
N ARG A 3 -9.77 -24.17 -44.54
CA ARG A 3 -9.27 -24.11 -43.16
C ARG A 3 -8.18 -23.07 -42.91
N GLU A 4 -7.45 -22.65 -43.93
CA GLU A 4 -6.43 -21.59 -43.78
C GLU A 4 -7.12 -20.23 -43.75
N VAL A 5 -8.08 -20.00 -44.64
CA VAL A 5 -8.89 -18.77 -44.64
C VAL A 5 -9.67 -18.61 -43.34
N GLU A 6 -10.23 -19.69 -42.78
CA GLU A 6 -10.89 -19.64 -41.46
C GLU A 6 -9.93 -19.24 -40.33
N LYS A 7 -8.68 -19.74 -40.36
CA LYS A 7 -7.66 -19.37 -39.37
C LYS A 7 -7.28 -17.89 -39.49
N ASP A 8 -7.01 -17.43 -40.71
CA ASP A 8 -6.62 -16.05 -40.96
C ASP A 8 -7.74 -15.08 -40.53
N ASN A 9 -9.01 -15.46 -40.75
CA ASN A 9 -10.16 -14.69 -40.28
C ASN A 9 -10.24 -14.63 -38.76
N ILE A 10 -10.04 -15.75 -38.06
CA ILE A 10 -10.03 -15.79 -36.58
C ILE A 10 -8.89 -14.91 -36.04
N VAL A 11 -7.68 -15.05 -36.59
CA VAL A 11 -6.54 -14.24 -36.14
C VAL A 11 -6.79 -12.75 -36.39
N ALA A 12 -7.36 -12.38 -37.54
CA ALA A 12 -7.70 -11.00 -37.85
C ALA A 12 -8.79 -10.45 -36.91
N GLU A 13 -9.85 -11.22 -36.65
CA GLU A 13 -10.96 -10.78 -35.78
C GLU A 13 -10.50 -10.61 -34.33
N TYR A 14 -9.85 -11.62 -33.76
CA TYR A 14 -9.44 -11.59 -32.35
C TYR A 14 -8.17 -10.74 -32.14
N GLY A 15 -7.31 -10.61 -33.15
CA GLY A 15 -6.16 -9.73 -33.09
C GLY A 15 -6.56 -8.26 -32.90
N GLN A 16 -7.69 -7.83 -33.47
CA GLN A 16 -8.22 -6.47 -33.28
C GLN A 16 -8.87 -6.25 -31.91
N LYS A 17 -9.34 -7.31 -31.27
CA LYS A 17 -10.04 -7.27 -29.97
C LYS A 17 -9.10 -7.45 -28.77
N ALA A 18 -7.79 -7.38 -28.99
CA ALA A 18 -6.81 -7.54 -27.92
C ALA A 18 -7.04 -6.49 -26.81
N ASN A 19 -6.97 -6.92 -25.55
CA ASN A 19 -7.34 -6.15 -24.37
C ASN A 19 -8.83 -5.77 -24.26
N GLU A 20 -9.75 -6.44 -24.96
CA GLU A 20 -11.19 -6.29 -24.73
C GLU A 20 -11.75 -7.41 -23.83
N ILE A 21 -12.84 -7.12 -23.12
CA ILE A 21 -13.59 -8.15 -22.39
C ILE A 21 -14.48 -8.90 -23.37
N ILE A 22 -14.35 -10.22 -23.35
CA ILE A 22 -15.26 -11.12 -24.06
C ILE A 22 -16.05 -11.98 -23.08
N VAL A 23 -17.25 -12.37 -23.50
CA VAL A 23 -18.16 -13.21 -22.72
C VAL A 23 -18.30 -14.56 -23.40
N GLY A 24 -18.02 -15.64 -22.68
CA GLY A 24 -18.10 -16.99 -23.24
C GLY A 24 -18.57 -18.02 -22.22
N GLU A 25 -18.89 -19.20 -22.71
CA GLU A 25 -19.36 -20.33 -21.90
C GLU A 25 -18.21 -21.31 -21.65
N VAL A 26 -18.00 -21.72 -20.40
CA VAL A 26 -17.00 -22.72 -20.05
C VAL A 26 -17.38 -24.05 -20.70
N TYR A 27 -16.58 -24.46 -21.69
CA TYR A 27 -16.77 -25.68 -22.46
C TYR A 27 -16.16 -26.90 -21.76
N GLN A 28 -14.94 -26.75 -21.24
CA GLN A 28 -14.19 -27.83 -20.59
C GLN A 28 -13.26 -27.27 -19.51
N VAL A 29 -13.23 -27.93 -18.35
CA VAL A 29 -12.28 -27.63 -17.28
C VAL A 29 -11.31 -28.81 -17.16
N ARG A 30 -10.01 -28.53 -17.31
CA ARG A 30 -8.91 -29.47 -17.08
C ARG A 30 -8.16 -29.06 -15.79
N ARG A 31 -7.14 -29.83 -15.40
CA ARG A 31 -6.37 -29.57 -14.18
C ARG A 31 -5.72 -28.17 -14.15
N ASN A 32 -5.16 -27.75 -15.28
CA ASN A 32 -4.42 -26.48 -15.39
C ASN A 32 -5.06 -25.47 -16.36
N ASP A 33 -6.01 -25.89 -17.18
CA ASP A 33 -6.57 -25.07 -18.25
C ASP A 33 -8.09 -25.08 -18.19
N VAL A 34 -8.69 -23.93 -18.45
CA VAL A 34 -10.13 -23.76 -18.64
C VAL A 34 -10.36 -23.34 -20.09
N TYR A 35 -11.18 -24.10 -20.79
CA TYR A 35 -11.55 -23.82 -22.17
C TYR A 35 -12.92 -23.15 -22.19
N VAL A 36 -13.00 -22.02 -22.88
CA VAL A 36 -14.20 -21.18 -22.98
C VAL A 36 -14.60 -21.06 -24.44
N MET A 37 -15.87 -21.20 -24.74
CA MET A 37 -16.43 -21.08 -26.08
C MET A 37 -16.99 -19.67 -26.26
N HIS A 38 -16.52 -18.95 -27.28
CA HIS A 38 -17.08 -17.67 -27.71
C HIS A 38 -17.34 -17.71 -29.22
N ASN A 39 -18.59 -17.50 -29.65
CA ASN A 39 -18.95 -17.51 -31.08
C ASN A 39 -18.44 -18.72 -31.88
N LYS A 40 -18.49 -19.93 -31.28
CA LYS A 40 -17.99 -21.20 -31.85
C LYS A 40 -16.45 -21.28 -31.98
N VAL A 41 -15.72 -20.35 -31.39
CA VAL A 41 -14.26 -20.36 -31.28
C VAL A 41 -13.88 -20.75 -29.85
N GLU A 42 -12.93 -21.67 -29.74
CA GLU A 42 -12.38 -22.12 -28.46
C GLU A 42 -11.27 -21.16 -27.99
N LEU A 43 -11.38 -20.74 -26.75
CA LEU A 43 -10.45 -19.86 -26.04
C LEU A 43 -9.84 -20.64 -24.88
N ARG A 44 -8.57 -20.38 -24.57
CA ARG A 44 -7.88 -21.04 -23.46
C ARG A 44 -7.53 -20.05 -22.37
N MET A 45 -7.89 -20.39 -21.13
CA MET A 45 -7.49 -19.67 -19.91
C MET A 45 -6.53 -20.56 -19.09
N PRO A 46 -5.20 -20.37 -19.21
CA PRO A 46 -4.24 -21.12 -18.42
C PRO A 46 -4.28 -20.79 -16.94
N ARG A 47 -3.69 -21.64 -16.11
CA ARG A 47 -3.72 -21.52 -14.64
C ARG A 47 -3.22 -20.18 -14.10
N ASN A 48 -2.19 -19.59 -14.70
CA ASN A 48 -1.64 -18.29 -14.31
C ASN A 48 -2.54 -17.11 -14.68
N GLU A 49 -3.45 -17.31 -15.64
CA GLU A 49 -4.41 -16.31 -16.11
C GLU A 49 -5.78 -16.45 -15.40
N GLN A 50 -5.90 -17.41 -14.48
CA GLN A 50 -7.09 -17.64 -13.65
C GLN A 50 -6.98 -16.93 -12.30
N ILE A 51 -8.11 -16.53 -11.73
CA ILE A 51 -8.18 -16.09 -10.34
C ILE A 51 -8.21 -17.34 -9.45
N TRP A 52 -7.29 -17.47 -8.51
CA TRP A 52 -7.07 -18.71 -7.76
C TRP A 52 -8.26 -19.14 -6.87
N ARG A 53 -9.07 -18.18 -6.41
CA ARG A 53 -10.30 -18.44 -5.63
C ARG A 53 -11.45 -18.94 -6.49
N GLU A 54 -11.41 -18.73 -7.80
CA GLU A 54 -12.50 -19.11 -8.68
C GLU A 54 -12.60 -20.62 -8.84
N ARG A 55 -13.83 -21.05 -9.10
CA ARG A 55 -14.17 -22.43 -9.43
C ARG A 55 -15.06 -22.38 -10.66
N TYR A 56 -14.52 -22.90 -11.75
CA TYR A 56 -15.25 -22.97 -13.01
C TYR A 56 -15.92 -24.33 -13.15
N LYS A 57 -17.15 -24.34 -13.65
CA LYS A 57 -17.90 -25.53 -14.04
C LYS A 57 -18.27 -25.43 -15.50
N LYS A 58 -18.43 -26.59 -16.14
CA LYS A 58 -18.93 -26.65 -17.51
C LYS A 58 -20.34 -26.02 -17.58
N GLY A 59 -20.56 -25.13 -18.54
CA GLY A 59 -21.79 -24.38 -18.71
C GLY A 59 -21.82 -23.01 -18.03
N ASP A 60 -20.82 -22.68 -17.20
CA ASP A 60 -20.74 -21.36 -16.58
C ASP A 60 -20.48 -20.30 -17.65
N THR A 61 -21.20 -19.19 -17.61
CA THR A 61 -20.89 -18.01 -18.43
C THR A 61 -19.90 -17.13 -17.69
N ILE A 62 -18.75 -16.84 -18.30
CA ILE A 62 -17.71 -16.02 -17.69
C ILE A 62 -17.31 -14.87 -18.62
N ARG A 63 -16.89 -13.76 -18.02
CA ARG A 63 -16.21 -12.67 -18.71
C ARG A 63 -14.70 -12.88 -18.61
N ALA A 64 -13.93 -12.55 -19.61
CA ALA A 64 -12.47 -12.57 -19.51
C ALA A 64 -11.87 -11.55 -20.47
N LEU A 65 -10.71 -11.03 -20.12
CA LEU A 65 -9.91 -10.21 -21.02
C LEU A 65 -9.31 -11.09 -22.12
N LEU A 66 -9.42 -10.67 -23.37
CA LEU A 66 -8.64 -11.24 -24.46
C LEU A 66 -7.19 -10.76 -24.34
N LYS A 67 -6.29 -11.62 -23.88
CA LYS A 67 -4.91 -11.24 -23.57
C LYS A 67 -4.04 -11.22 -24.82
N GLU A 68 -4.03 -12.32 -25.56
CA GLU A 68 -3.24 -12.43 -26.79
C GLU A 68 -3.78 -13.51 -27.72
N VAL A 69 -3.45 -13.38 -29.00
CA VAL A 69 -3.69 -14.39 -30.03
C VAL A 69 -2.34 -14.89 -30.50
N ARG A 70 -2.05 -16.17 -30.23
CA ARG A 70 -0.84 -16.84 -30.69
C ARG A 70 -1.12 -17.53 -32.02
N SER A 71 -0.61 -16.92 -33.08
CA SER A 71 -0.62 -17.53 -34.40
C SER A 71 0.31 -18.73 -34.42
N ALA A 72 -0.21 -19.88 -34.85
CA ALA A 72 0.61 -21.05 -35.13
C ALA A 72 1.18 -20.95 -36.55
N GLU A 73 2.06 -19.96 -36.79
CA GLU A 73 2.70 -19.79 -38.11
C GLU A 73 3.46 -21.07 -38.49
N GLY A 74 3.16 -21.61 -39.68
CA GLY A 74 3.81 -22.80 -40.21
C GLY A 74 3.36 -24.15 -39.62
N THR A 75 2.41 -24.18 -38.67
CA THR A 75 1.92 -25.43 -38.05
C THR A 75 0.46 -25.72 -38.41
N ALA A 76 0.09 -27.00 -38.54
CA ALA A 76 -1.29 -27.41 -38.82
C ALA A 76 -2.30 -27.08 -37.70
N SER A 77 -1.82 -26.65 -36.51
CA SER A 77 -2.63 -26.35 -35.33
C SER A 77 -3.55 -25.14 -35.53
N GLN A 78 -4.67 -25.09 -34.80
CA GLN A 78 -5.52 -23.89 -34.72
C GLN A 78 -4.78 -22.77 -33.98
N PRO A 79 -5.06 -21.48 -34.30
CA PRO A 79 -4.52 -20.37 -33.52
C PRO A 79 -4.99 -20.50 -32.08
N GLU A 80 -4.08 -20.21 -31.15
CA GLU A 80 -4.36 -20.29 -29.73
C GLU A 80 -4.75 -18.90 -29.23
N ILE A 81 -5.96 -18.78 -28.73
CA ILE A 81 -6.46 -17.52 -28.17
C ILE A 81 -6.43 -17.60 -26.66
N ILE A 82 -5.62 -16.76 -26.04
CA ILE A 82 -5.43 -16.74 -24.59
C ILE A 82 -6.28 -15.64 -23.98
N ILE A 83 -7.05 -16.03 -22.97
CA ILE A 83 -7.87 -15.14 -22.17
C ILE A 83 -7.38 -15.11 -20.73
N SER A 84 -7.70 -14.02 -20.02
CA SER A 84 -7.29 -13.81 -18.64
C SER A 84 -8.35 -13.15 -17.79
N ARG A 85 -8.44 -13.60 -16.55
CA ARG A 85 -9.17 -12.94 -15.46
C ARG A 85 -8.21 -12.39 -14.39
N SER A 86 -6.96 -12.84 -14.36
CA SER A 86 -5.95 -12.37 -13.41
C SER A 86 -5.21 -11.09 -13.88
N ASP A 87 -5.26 -10.77 -15.18
CA ASP A 87 -4.59 -9.60 -15.73
C ASP A 87 -5.14 -8.28 -15.15
N PRO A 88 -4.30 -7.28 -14.80
CA PRO A 88 -4.76 -5.96 -14.34
C PRO A 88 -5.67 -5.25 -15.35
N ASN A 89 -5.46 -5.45 -16.65
CA ASN A 89 -6.29 -4.84 -17.69
C ASN A 89 -7.74 -5.35 -17.64
N PHE A 90 -7.97 -6.56 -17.10
CA PHE A 90 -9.34 -7.05 -16.88
C PHE A 90 -10.09 -6.15 -15.90
N LEU A 91 -9.44 -5.74 -14.80
CA LEU A 91 -10.02 -4.81 -13.84
C LEU A 91 -10.27 -3.44 -14.47
N GLN A 92 -9.31 -2.91 -15.23
CA GLN A 92 -9.46 -1.65 -15.94
C GLN A 92 -10.71 -1.64 -16.83
N ARG A 93 -10.88 -2.68 -17.66
CA ARG A 93 -12.05 -2.79 -18.55
C ARG A 93 -13.37 -2.96 -17.79
N LEU A 94 -13.36 -3.63 -16.63
CA LEU A 94 -14.56 -3.70 -15.79
C LEU A 94 -14.96 -2.33 -15.24
N PHE A 95 -13.98 -1.49 -14.84
CA PHE A 95 -14.24 -0.11 -14.44
C PHE A 95 -14.83 0.71 -15.61
N GLU A 96 -14.25 0.60 -16.80
CA GLU A 96 -14.75 1.29 -18.01
C GLU A 96 -16.20 0.89 -18.36
N ILE A 97 -16.59 -0.36 -18.15
CA ILE A 97 -17.97 -0.84 -18.41
C ILE A 97 -18.96 -0.38 -17.33
N GLU A 98 -18.57 -0.40 -16.06
CA GLU A 98 -19.47 -0.12 -14.93
C GLU A 98 -19.61 1.38 -14.63
N ILE A 99 -18.62 2.20 -14.97
CA ILE A 99 -18.54 3.62 -14.59
C ILE A 99 -18.51 4.50 -15.85
N PRO A 100 -19.65 5.12 -16.22
CA PRO A 100 -19.75 5.97 -17.41
C PRO A 100 -18.73 7.11 -17.45
N GLU A 101 -18.41 7.69 -16.29
CA GLU A 101 -17.45 8.79 -16.18
C GLU A 101 -16.03 8.38 -16.61
N ILE A 102 -15.67 7.09 -16.48
CA ILE A 102 -14.41 6.54 -16.99
C ILE A 102 -14.51 6.28 -18.50
N TYR A 103 -15.65 5.75 -18.96
CA TYR A 103 -15.90 5.52 -20.38
C TYR A 103 -15.85 6.82 -21.20
N ASP A 104 -16.43 7.90 -20.68
CA ASP A 104 -16.47 9.22 -21.30
C ASP A 104 -15.13 9.98 -21.19
N GLY A 105 -14.14 9.41 -20.48
CA GLY A 105 -12.83 10.02 -20.27
C GLY A 105 -12.81 11.22 -19.31
N ILE A 106 -13.86 11.40 -18.50
CA ILE A 106 -13.90 12.43 -17.45
C ILE A 106 -12.98 12.01 -16.30
N ILE A 107 -13.00 10.72 -15.96
CA ILE A 107 -12.11 10.09 -14.98
C ILE A 107 -11.11 9.20 -15.70
N GLU A 108 -9.84 9.37 -15.37
CA GLU A 108 -8.74 8.57 -15.87
C GLU A 108 -8.21 7.63 -14.78
N ILE A 109 -8.00 6.35 -15.11
CA ILE A 109 -7.28 5.41 -14.26
C ILE A 109 -5.79 5.61 -14.48
N LYS A 110 -5.08 6.15 -13.47
CA LYS A 110 -3.65 6.43 -13.53
C LYS A 110 -2.77 5.22 -13.26
N GLY A 111 -3.29 4.22 -12.56
CA GLY A 111 -2.54 2.99 -12.27
C GLY A 111 -3.36 1.96 -11.53
N ILE A 112 -2.97 0.70 -11.69
CA ILE A 112 -3.58 -0.44 -11.00
C ILE A 112 -2.45 -1.32 -10.44
N ALA A 113 -2.46 -1.52 -9.13
CA ALA A 113 -1.65 -2.54 -8.47
C ALA A 113 -2.58 -3.65 -7.98
N ARG A 114 -2.36 -4.88 -8.45
CA ARG A 114 -3.32 -5.97 -8.23
C ARG A 114 -2.63 -7.26 -7.78
N GLU A 115 -3.22 -7.91 -6.79
CA GLU A 115 -2.98 -9.30 -6.40
C GLU A 115 -4.29 -10.07 -6.61
N PRO A 116 -4.45 -10.79 -7.75
CA PRO A 116 -5.74 -11.30 -8.21
C PRO A 116 -6.43 -12.23 -7.21
N GLY A 117 -7.71 -11.98 -6.96
CA GLY A 117 -8.52 -12.74 -6.00
C GLY A 117 -8.28 -12.41 -4.53
N GLU A 118 -7.41 -11.44 -4.24
CA GLU A 118 -7.16 -10.97 -2.87
C GLU A 118 -7.42 -9.48 -2.71
N ARG A 119 -6.60 -8.63 -3.32
CA ARG A 119 -6.67 -7.19 -3.17
C ARG A 119 -6.12 -6.44 -4.39
N ALA A 120 -6.73 -5.31 -4.72
CA ALA A 120 -6.23 -4.34 -5.68
C ALA A 120 -6.28 -2.92 -5.11
N LYS A 121 -5.37 -2.08 -5.59
CA LYS A 121 -5.41 -0.63 -5.44
C LYS A 121 -5.48 0.02 -6.81
N VAL A 122 -6.43 0.93 -6.99
CA VAL A 122 -6.71 1.62 -8.26
C VAL A 122 -6.59 3.12 -8.03
N ALA A 123 -5.65 3.77 -8.71
CA ALA A 123 -5.47 5.21 -8.66
C ALA A 123 -6.29 5.88 -9.77
N VAL A 124 -7.19 6.79 -9.39
CA VAL A 124 -8.08 7.51 -10.31
C VAL A 124 -7.86 9.01 -10.21
N TRP A 125 -8.00 9.71 -11.34
CA TRP A 125 -7.89 11.17 -11.45
C TRP A 125 -9.08 11.71 -12.22
N SER A 126 -9.63 12.86 -11.84
CA SER A 126 -10.69 13.53 -12.62
C SER A 126 -10.13 14.69 -13.42
N HIS A 127 -10.48 14.79 -14.69
CA HIS A 127 -10.22 15.97 -15.52
C HIS A 127 -11.21 17.11 -15.28
N ASP A 128 -12.33 16.84 -14.58
CA ASP A 128 -13.30 17.85 -14.14
C ASP A 128 -13.27 17.98 -12.62
N GLU A 129 -12.91 19.16 -12.12
CA GLU A 129 -12.84 19.47 -10.67
C GLU A 129 -14.20 19.33 -9.96
N ARG A 130 -15.31 19.38 -10.70
CA ARG A 130 -16.67 19.22 -10.15
C ARG A 130 -17.04 17.75 -9.92
N VAL A 131 -16.26 16.82 -10.46
CA VAL A 131 -16.51 15.38 -10.36
C VAL A 131 -15.50 14.77 -9.38
N ASP A 132 -16.00 14.21 -8.28
CA ASP A 132 -15.18 13.41 -7.38
C ASP A 132 -14.92 12.01 -7.99
N PRO A 133 -13.66 11.69 -8.35
CA PRO A 133 -13.37 10.45 -9.03
C PRO A 133 -13.59 9.21 -8.15
N VAL A 134 -13.36 9.32 -6.84
CA VAL A 134 -13.53 8.19 -5.91
C VAL A 134 -15.01 7.93 -5.69
N GLY A 135 -15.80 8.97 -5.40
CA GLY A 135 -17.25 8.88 -5.23
C GLY A 135 -17.97 8.36 -6.48
N ALA A 136 -17.52 8.78 -7.67
CA ALA A 136 -18.04 8.26 -8.93
C ALA A 136 -17.77 6.74 -9.07
N CYS A 137 -16.55 6.29 -8.79
CA CYS A 137 -16.20 4.87 -8.90
C CYS A 137 -16.93 3.99 -7.87
N VAL A 138 -17.10 4.48 -6.65
CA VAL A 138 -17.80 3.77 -5.57
C VAL A 138 -19.30 3.73 -5.85
N GLY A 139 -19.89 4.84 -6.28
CA GLY A 139 -21.33 5.00 -6.47
C GLY A 139 -22.10 5.07 -5.15
N MET A 140 -23.42 5.28 -5.24
CA MET A 140 -24.29 5.36 -4.05
C MET A 140 -24.16 4.10 -3.21
N LYS A 141 -23.76 4.23 -1.94
CA LYS A 141 -23.53 3.11 -1.00
C LYS A 141 -22.61 2.01 -1.56
N GLY A 142 -21.70 2.35 -2.49
CA GLY A 142 -20.78 1.40 -3.09
C GLY A 142 -21.35 0.51 -4.19
N VAL A 143 -22.57 0.75 -4.69
CA VAL A 143 -23.24 -0.20 -5.61
C VAL A 143 -22.38 -0.55 -6.83
N ARG A 144 -21.70 0.44 -7.43
CA ARG A 144 -20.86 0.24 -8.63
C ARG A 144 -19.62 -0.61 -8.33
N ILE A 145 -18.87 -0.23 -7.28
CA ILE A 145 -17.67 -0.98 -6.90
C ILE A 145 -18.01 -2.41 -6.47
N HIS A 146 -19.13 -2.63 -5.77
CA HIS A 146 -19.55 -3.97 -5.36
C HIS A 146 -19.91 -4.88 -6.55
N SER A 147 -20.40 -4.34 -7.67
CA SER A 147 -20.61 -5.11 -8.91
C SER A 147 -19.28 -5.67 -9.43
N ILE A 148 -18.24 -4.84 -9.46
CA ILE A 148 -16.89 -5.21 -9.92
C ILE A 148 -16.24 -6.20 -8.95
N VAL A 149 -16.32 -5.95 -7.64
CA VAL A 149 -15.83 -6.85 -6.58
C VAL A 149 -16.47 -8.24 -6.72
N ARG A 150 -17.77 -8.31 -6.99
CA ARG A 150 -18.48 -9.59 -7.19
C ARG A 150 -18.00 -10.30 -8.45
N GLU A 151 -17.79 -9.58 -9.55
CA GLU A 151 -17.25 -10.14 -10.79
C GLU A 151 -15.84 -10.70 -10.60
N LEU A 152 -15.04 -10.14 -9.69
CA LEU A 152 -13.69 -10.62 -9.35
C LEU A 152 -13.64 -11.60 -8.16
N SER A 153 -14.75 -12.27 -7.86
CA SER A 153 -14.83 -13.26 -6.79
C SER A 153 -14.46 -12.72 -5.41
N TYR A 154 -14.98 -11.54 -5.09
CA TYR A 154 -14.79 -10.85 -3.82
C TYR A 154 -13.33 -10.44 -3.55
N GLU A 155 -12.64 -10.00 -4.59
CA GLU A 155 -11.36 -9.28 -4.48
C GLU A 155 -11.59 -7.92 -3.80
N ASN A 156 -10.80 -7.56 -2.79
CA ASN A 156 -10.93 -6.27 -2.11
C ASN A 156 -10.33 -5.15 -2.97
N ILE A 157 -11.11 -4.13 -3.35
CA ILE A 157 -10.62 -3.07 -4.22
C ILE A 157 -10.60 -1.74 -3.46
N ASP A 158 -9.41 -1.15 -3.32
CA ASP A 158 -9.23 0.20 -2.81
C ASP A 158 -9.17 1.18 -4.00
N VAL A 159 -10.13 2.10 -4.09
CA VAL A 159 -10.09 3.19 -5.04
C VAL A 159 -9.50 4.42 -4.35
N ILE A 160 -8.40 4.94 -4.88
CA ILE A 160 -7.68 6.08 -4.30
C ILE A 160 -7.58 7.23 -5.29
N ASN A 161 -7.64 8.46 -4.78
CA ASN A 161 -7.44 9.64 -5.60
C ASN A 161 -5.95 9.82 -5.91
N TYR A 162 -5.58 9.79 -7.18
CA TYR A 162 -4.24 10.08 -7.63
C TYR A 162 -3.83 11.51 -7.23
N SER A 163 -2.55 11.74 -6.97
CA SER A 163 -2.00 13.08 -6.84
C SER A 163 -0.70 13.16 -7.64
N PRO A 164 -0.47 14.26 -8.37
CA PRO A 164 0.84 14.50 -8.98
C PRO A 164 1.92 14.75 -7.92
N GLU A 165 1.54 15.16 -6.70
CA GLU A 165 2.47 15.32 -5.58
C GLU A 165 2.81 13.94 -4.96
N PRO A 166 4.06 13.46 -5.04
CA PRO A 166 4.40 12.10 -4.62
C PRO A 166 4.11 11.81 -3.15
N LYS A 167 4.38 12.77 -2.24
CA LYS A 167 4.08 12.61 -0.80
C LYS A 167 2.61 12.33 -0.57
N GLN A 168 1.74 13.13 -1.18
CA GLN A 168 0.30 12.97 -1.04
C GLN A 168 -0.18 11.67 -1.71
N PHE A 169 0.38 11.28 -2.84
CA PHE A 169 0.02 10.05 -3.52
C PHE A 169 0.42 8.80 -2.71
N ILE A 170 1.64 8.78 -2.14
CA ILE A 170 2.13 7.70 -1.27
C ILE A 170 1.25 7.58 -0.02
N ALA A 171 0.94 8.69 0.65
CA ALA A 171 0.05 8.70 1.81
C ALA A 171 -1.32 8.07 1.48
N ARG A 172 -1.91 8.44 0.33
CA ARG A 172 -3.19 7.87 -0.12
C ARG A 172 -3.06 6.38 -0.51
N ALA A 173 -1.95 5.97 -1.10
CA ALA A 173 -1.70 4.59 -1.49
C ALA A 173 -1.57 3.65 -0.28
N LEU A 174 -1.07 4.14 0.85
CA LEU A 174 -0.97 3.38 2.11
C LEU A 174 -2.30 3.29 2.88
N SER A 175 -3.33 4.04 2.47
CA SER A 175 -4.69 3.92 3.03
C SER A 175 -5.13 2.46 3.08
N PRO A 176 -5.69 1.98 4.22
CA PRO A 176 -6.27 2.75 5.33
C PRO A 176 -5.29 3.27 6.41
N ALA A 177 -4.01 2.96 6.34
CA ALA A 177 -3.04 3.41 7.35
C ALA A 177 -2.84 4.93 7.31
N LYS A 178 -2.80 5.55 8.49
CA LYS A 178 -2.50 6.98 8.62
C LYS A 178 -0.99 7.19 8.73
N VAL A 179 -0.46 8.02 7.85
CA VAL A 179 0.96 8.37 7.80
C VAL A 179 1.18 9.72 8.51
N LYS A 180 2.28 9.84 9.27
CA LYS A 180 2.67 11.09 9.94
C LYS A 180 3.54 11.96 9.05
N GLU A 181 4.62 11.40 8.54
CA GLU A 181 5.59 12.12 7.71
C GLU A 181 6.09 11.24 6.58
N ILE A 182 6.41 11.87 5.44
CA ILE A 182 7.01 11.22 4.28
C ILE A 182 8.22 12.04 3.83
N SER A 183 9.39 11.42 3.89
CA SER A 183 10.62 11.92 3.29
C SER A 183 10.86 11.15 1.99
N ILE A 184 11.14 11.86 0.89
CA ILE A 184 11.30 11.26 -0.44
C ILE A 184 12.69 11.61 -0.94
N ASP A 185 13.38 10.60 -1.45
CA ASP A 185 14.55 10.76 -2.30
C ASP A 185 14.10 10.53 -3.76
N GLU A 186 14.09 11.61 -4.54
CA GLU A 186 13.65 11.61 -5.93
C GLU A 186 14.65 10.89 -6.86
N ASP A 187 15.94 10.85 -6.52
CA ASP A 187 16.98 10.24 -7.34
C ASP A 187 16.87 8.72 -7.30
N THR A 188 16.67 8.16 -6.10
CA THR A 188 16.54 6.71 -5.89
C THR A 188 15.10 6.20 -5.97
N ARG A 189 14.11 7.10 -6.03
CA ARG A 189 12.68 6.80 -5.89
C ARG A 189 12.37 5.99 -4.63
N THR A 190 13.03 6.34 -3.54
CA THR A 190 12.76 5.78 -2.22
C THR A 190 11.98 6.79 -1.39
N ALA A 191 11.10 6.29 -0.52
CA ALA A 191 10.37 7.11 0.43
C ALA A 191 10.39 6.48 1.81
N GLN A 192 10.89 7.23 2.78
CA GLN A 192 10.79 6.89 4.19
C GLN A 192 9.47 7.43 4.72
N VAL A 193 8.68 6.55 5.33
CA VAL A 193 7.31 6.80 5.74
C VAL A 193 7.23 6.57 7.24
N LEU A 194 7.08 7.67 7.99
CA LEU A 194 6.91 7.63 9.43
C LEU A 194 5.45 7.34 9.79
N VAL A 195 5.23 6.29 10.57
CA VAL A 195 3.92 5.87 11.05
C VAL A 195 3.94 5.64 12.56
N SER A 196 2.86 5.98 13.25
CA SER A 196 2.67 5.61 14.66
C SER A 196 2.66 4.08 14.82
N ASP A 197 3.03 3.58 15.99
CA ASP A 197 3.10 2.14 16.27
C ASP A 197 1.80 1.38 15.99
N ASP A 198 0.65 1.97 16.32
CA ASP A 198 -0.68 1.41 16.05
C ASP A 198 -1.00 1.31 14.55
N GLN A 199 -0.35 2.15 13.72
CA GLN A 199 -0.55 2.21 12.27
C GLN A 199 0.42 1.31 11.49
N VAL A 200 1.53 0.86 12.09
CA VAL A 200 2.55 0.03 11.41
C VAL A 200 1.95 -1.25 10.84
N SER A 201 1.17 -1.96 11.66
CA SER A 201 0.54 -3.23 11.25
C SER A 201 -0.40 -3.02 10.06
N LEU A 202 -1.15 -1.91 10.06
CA LEU A 202 -2.06 -1.55 8.98
C LEU A 202 -1.31 -1.13 7.71
N ALA A 203 -0.21 -0.39 7.86
CA ALA A 203 0.64 0.07 6.76
C ALA A 203 1.31 -1.09 6.04
N ILE A 204 1.87 -2.06 6.78
CA ILE A 204 2.43 -3.30 6.24
C ILE A 204 1.32 -4.14 5.61
N GLY A 205 0.23 -4.34 6.35
CA GLY A 205 -0.88 -5.22 5.99
C GLY A 205 -0.52 -6.71 6.09
N LYS A 206 -1.50 -7.58 5.90
CA LYS A 206 -1.31 -9.04 5.96
C LYS A 206 -0.21 -9.49 4.97
N ASN A 207 0.83 -10.14 5.46
CA ASN A 207 1.99 -10.58 4.66
C ASN A 207 2.66 -9.45 3.86
N GLY A 208 2.61 -8.20 4.32
CA GLY A 208 3.16 -7.05 3.58
C GLY A 208 2.37 -6.66 2.32
N GLN A 209 1.14 -7.15 2.16
CA GLN A 209 0.35 -6.93 0.95
C GLN A 209 0.05 -5.44 0.72
N ASN A 210 -0.26 -4.66 1.77
CA ASN A 210 -0.66 -3.27 1.60
C ASN A 210 0.50 -2.41 1.10
N VAL A 211 1.66 -2.49 1.77
CA VAL A 211 2.87 -1.78 1.36
C VAL A 211 3.35 -2.23 -0.03
N ARG A 212 3.26 -3.53 -0.36
CA ARG A 212 3.64 -4.04 -1.69
C ARG A 212 2.76 -3.49 -2.82
N LEU A 213 1.45 -3.42 -2.59
CA LEU A 213 0.53 -2.83 -3.55
C LEU A 213 0.76 -1.32 -3.67
N ALA A 214 1.02 -0.62 -2.57
CA ALA A 214 1.36 0.81 -2.59
C ALA A 214 2.68 1.08 -3.36
N MET A 215 3.72 0.28 -3.16
CA MET A 215 4.97 0.36 -3.93
C MET A 215 4.73 0.15 -5.43
N LYS A 216 3.99 -0.91 -5.80
CA LYS A 216 3.63 -1.17 -7.20
C LYS A 216 2.82 -0.05 -7.85
N LEU A 217 1.92 0.56 -7.09
CA LEU A 217 1.02 1.61 -7.60
C LEU A 217 1.72 2.96 -7.77
N THR A 218 2.59 3.31 -6.82
CA THR A 218 3.31 4.59 -6.80
C THR A 218 4.61 4.56 -7.61
N GLY A 219 5.20 3.37 -7.76
CA GLY A 219 6.52 3.20 -8.37
C GLY A 219 7.68 3.60 -7.45
N TYR A 220 7.42 3.84 -6.16
CA TYR A 220 8.43 4.12 -5.13
C TYR A 220 8.69 2.88 -4.28
N THR A 221 9.93 2.73 -3.81
CA THR A 221 10.24 1.82 -2.71
C THR A 221 9.86 2.51 -1.40
N LEU A 222 9.07 1.84 -0.55
CA LEU A 222 8.53 2.43 0.67
C LEU A 222 9.15 1.77 1.90
N ASP A 223 9.90 2.54 2.68
CA ASP A 223 10.51 2.11 3.94
C ASP A 223 9.68 2.65 5.11
N LEU A 224 9.01 1.74 5.82
CA LEU A 224 8.15 2.10 6.95
C LEU A 224 8.99 2.23 8.22
N VAL A 225 9.01 3.43 8.79
CA VAL A 225 9.69 3.74 10.05
C VAL A 225 8.65 3.95 11.13
N ARG A 226 8.85 3.30 12.28
CA ARG A 226 7.99 3.51 13.45
C ARG A 226 8.36 4.82 14.13
N GLU A 227 7.34 5.55 14.54
CA GLU A 227 7.54 6.70 15.41
C GLU A 227 8.10 6.21 16.75
N GLY A 228 9.34 6.61 17.06
CA GLY A 228 10.05 6.07 18.22
C GLY A 228 10.69 4.71 17.94
N GLY A 229 11.34 4.56 16.77
CA GLY A 229 12.10 3.35 16.39
C GLY A 229 12.81 2.71 17.57
N GLU A 230 12.72 1.37 17.68
CA GLU A 230 13.08 0.54 18.85
C GLU A 230 13.78 1.34 19.95
N ASP A 231 12.99 1.98 20.81
CA ASP A 231 13.53 2.70 21.94
C ASP A 231 14.05 1.67 22.95
N ILE A 232 15.21 1.93 23.51
CA ILE A 232 15.84 1.02 24.45
C ILE A 232 15.09 1.17 25.78
N GLU A 233 14.59 0.07 26.33
CA GLU A 233 13.94 0.11 27.64
C GLU A 233 14.93 0.60 28.69
N LEU A 234 14.51 1.51 29.57
CA LEU A 234 15.40 2.11 30.58
C LEU A 234 15.94 1.06 31.57
N VAL A 235 15.32 -0.12 31.63
CA VAL A 235 15.77 -1.27 32.41
C VAL A 235 17.15 -1.77 31.97
N GLU A 236 17.53 -1.57 30.72
CA GLU A 236 18.85 -1.96 30.20
C GLU A 236 19.98 -1.11 30.81
N PHE A 237 19.67 0.11 31.24
CA PHE A 237 20.60 1.05 31.90
C PHE A 237 20.48 1.03 33.43
N LYS A 238 19.77 0.04 33.98
CA LYS A 238 19.45 -0.02 35.41
C LYS A 238 20.71 -0.13 36.28
N ASP A 239 21.76 -0.78 35.79
CA ASP A 239 23.02 -0.93 36.53
C ASP A 239 23.77 0.41 36.65
N GLU A 240 23.70 1.27 35.64
CA GLU A 240 24.32 2.59 35.60
C GLU A 240 23.48 3.65 36.34
N ILE A 241 22.15 3.56 36.24
CA ILE A 241 21.20 4.44 36.92
C ILE A 241 21.12 4.09 38.42
N GLY A 242 21.07 2.81 38.75
CA GLY A 242 20.89 2.25 40.08
C GLY A 242 19.41 2.08 40.48
N ASP A 243 19.11 0.96 41.14
CA ASP A 243 17.76 0.47 41.47
C ASP A 243 16.80 1.52 42.04
N ALA A 244 17.23 2.30 43.03
CA ALA A 244 16.38 3.28 43.70
C ALA A 244 15.98 4.43 42.77
N LEU A 245 16.89 4.85 41.89
CA LEU A 245 16.67 5.94 40.96
C LEU A 245 15.87 5.48 39.74
N TYR A 246 16.14 4.27 39.25
CA TYR A 246 15.33 3.63 38.22
C TYR A 246 13.85 3.54 38.63
N MET A 247 13.56 3.05 39.83
CA MET A 247 12.17 2.96 40.33
C MET A 247 11.50 4.33 40.46
N ALA A 248 12.27 5.39 40.78
CA ALA A 248 11.75 6.74 40.84
C ALA A 248 11.46 7.34 39.45
N LEU A 249 12.24 6.98 38.43
CA LEU A 249 12.02 7.38 37.03
C LEU A 249 10.79 6.68 36.44
N ILE A 250 10.60 5.39 36.70
CA ILE A 250 9.37 4.67 36.33
C ILE A 250 8.14 5.29 37.02
N GLY A 251 8.28 5.72 38.28
CA GLY A 251 7.22 6.44 38.99
C GLY A 251 6.87 7.81 38.39
N LEU A 252 7.69 8.33 37.48
CA LEU A 252 7.47 9.55 36.71
C LEU A 252 7.05 9.27 35.26
N ASP A 253 6.71 8.02 34.92
CA ASP A 253 6.32 7.60 33.57
C ASP A 253 7.47 7.80 32.55
N ILE A 254 8.72 7.60 33.00
CA ILE A 254 9.92 7.60 32.15
C ILE A 254 10.42 6.16 32.07
N GLU A 255 10.04 5.46 31.01
CA GLU A 255 10.27 4.01 30.84
C GLU A 255 11.33 3.71 29.78
N THR A 256 11.68 4.67 28.91
CA THR A 256 12.63 4.46 27.82
C THR A 256 13.82 5.43 27.80
N ALA A 257 14.86 5.06 27.04
CA ALA A 257 16.05 5.86 26.82
C ALA A 257 15.74 7.21 26.13
N LYS A 258 14.96 7.23 25.05
CA LYS A 258 14.61 8.50 24.39
C LYS A 258 13.70 9.37 25.27
N GLU A 259 12.80 8.79 26.07
CA GLU A 259 12.00 9.54 27.05
C GLU A 259 12.88 10.20 28.11
N PHE A 260 13.86 9.47 28.65
CA PHE A 260 14.82 10.02 29.61
C PHE A 260 15.65 11.16 29.01
N LEU A 261 16.09 11.03 27.75
CA LEU A 261 16.84 12.08 27.06
C LEU A 261 15.99 13.32 26.75
N ARG A 262 14.69 13.15 26.52
CA ARG A 262 13.72 14.24 26.26
C ARG A 262 13.20 14.90 27.53
N ALA A 263 13.27 14.22 28.67
CA ALA A 263 12.79 14.76 29.93
C ALA A 263 13.54 16.03 30.34
N ASN A 264 12.81 16.98 30.92
CA ASN A 264 13.36 18.25 31.37
C ASN A 264 14.42 18.02 32.46
N GLU A 265 15.58 18.67 32.34
CA GLU A 265 16.65 18.59 33.33
C GLU A 265 16.17 18.96 34.74
N ALA A 266 15.28 19.96 34.87
CA ALA A 266 14.74 20.37 36.16
C ALA A 266 13.87 19.29 36.82
N SER A 267 13.11 18.49 36.04
CA SER A 267 12.31 17.39 36.60
C SER A 267 13.16 16.20 36.98
N LEU A 268 14.22 15.92 36.22
CA LEU A 268 15.17 14.86 36.52
C LEU A 268 15.98 15.18 37.78
N LEU A 269 16.48 16.42 37.93
CA LEU A 269 17.18 16.86 39.14
C LEU A 269 16.30 16.93 40.40
N ALA A 270 14.97 16.95 40.24
CA ALA A 270 14.04 16.88 41.36
C ALA A 270 13.87 15.45 41.90
N VAL A 271 14.33 14.43 41.17
CA VAL A 271 14.28 13.04 41.60
C VAL A 271 15.28 12.81 42.74
N GLU A 272 14.81 12.22 43.82
CA GLU A 272 15.64 11.91 44.99
C GLU A 272 16.79 10.97 44.59
N GLY A 273 18.03 11.41 44.78
CA GLY A 273 19.23 10.66 44.39
C GLY A 273 19.81 10.99 43.01
N MET A 274 19.18 11.90 42.26
CA MET A 274 19.74 12.44 41.01
C MET A 274 20.60 13.68 41.29
N SER A 275 21.88 13.63 40.89
CA SER A 275 22.79 14.78 40.91
C SER A 275 23.10 15.23 39.49
N ALA A 276 23.52 16.49 39.31
CA ALA A 276 23.89 17.00 37.98
C ALA A 276 24.99 16.17 37.31
N GLN A 277 25.98 15.72 38.09
CA GLN A 277 27.03 14.84 37.58
C GLN A 277 26.48 13.49 37.13
N LYS A 278 25.63 12.86 37.95
CA LYS A 278 25.06 11.55 37.64
C LYS A 278 24.10 11.61 36.45
N LEU A 279 23.37 12.70 36.30
CA LEU A 279 22.51 12.94 35.14
C LEU A 279 23.33 13.04 33.85
N ASP A 280 24.44 13.79 33.86
CA ASP A 280 25.35 13.87 32.72
C ASP A 280 25.96 12.51 32.39
N ASP A 281 26.41 11.76 33.41
CA ASP A 281 27.00 10.43 33.23
C ASP A 281 26.00 9.44 32.59
N VAL A 282 24.75 9.40 33.11
CA VAL A 282 23.69 8.53 32.56
C VAL A 282 23.30 8.94 31.14
N ARG A 283 23.16 10.24 30.86
CA ARG A 283 22.88 10.73 29.50
C ARG A 283 24.00 10.34 28.53
N GLN A 284 25.25 10.41 28.95
CA GLN A 284 26.39 10.03 28.12
C GLN A 284 26.41 8.55 27.79
N VAL A 285 26.08 7.68 28.76
CA VAL A 285 25.96 6.24 28.53
C VAL A 285 24.82 5.95 27.56
N ILE A 286 23.63 6.50 27.81
CA ILE A 286 22.45 6.28 26.97
C ILE A 286 22.69 6.77 25.53
N LEU A 287 23.31 7.94 25.35
CA LEU A 287 23.66 8.47 24.03
C LEU A 287 24.69 7.63 23.28
N ALA A 288 25.49 6.80 23.96
CA ALA A 288 26.49 5.94 23.31
C ALA A 288 25.87 4.71 22.61
N GLU A 289 24.65 4.33 22.99
CA GLU A 289 23.94 3.17 22.42
C GLU A 289 23.17 3.50 21.12
N PHE A 290 23.02 4.79 20.78
CA PHE A 290 22.33 5.25 19.56
C PHE A 290 23.31 5.49 18.41
N ASP A 291 22.86 5.22 17.17
CA ASP A 291 23.67 5.48 15.97
C ASP A 291 23.75 6.98 15.59
N GLU A 292 24.62 7.33 14.64
CA GLU A 292 24.83 8.73 14.24
C GLU A 292 23.56 9.41 13.68
N ASP A 293 22.66 8.68 13.04
CA ASP A 293 21.46 9.24 12.44
C ASP A 293 20.35 9.43 13.47
N GLU A 294 20.22 8.51 14.42
CA GLU A 294 19.35 8.64 15.59
C GLU A 294 19.80 9.79 16.50
N LEU A 295 21.10 9.91 16.75
CA LEU A 295 21.68 11.00 17.52
C LEU A 295 21.42 12.37 16.88
N ARG A 296 21.51 12.49 15.56
CA ARG A 296 21.16 13.73 14.85
C ARG A 296 19.70 14.13 15.08
N GLY A 297 18.80 13.16 15.16
CA GLY A 297 17.39 13.38 15.51
C GLY A 297 17.24 13.89 16.94
N ILE A 298 17.81 13.15 17.90
CA ILE A 298 17.75 13.48 19.33
C ILE A 298 18.32 14.87 19.60
N PHE A 299 19.47 15.22 19.03
CA PHE A 299 20.10 16.53 19.24
C PHE A 299 19.31 17.68 18.62
N ARG A 300 18.64 17.45 17.48
CA ARG A 300 17.77 18.46 16.85
C ARG A 300 16.56 18.78 17.71
N GLU A 301 16.01 17.77 18.40
CA GLU A 301 14.83 17.90 19.25
C GLU A 301 15.15 18.45 20.65
N THR A 302 16.21 17.95 21.29
CA THR A 302 16.51 18.21 22.71
C THR A 302 17.50 19.36 22.93
N GLY A 303 18.32 19.71 21.92
CA GLY A 303 19.37 20.72 22.05
C GLY A 303 20.53 20.35 23.00
N LEU A 304 20.63 19.08 23.41
CA LEU A 304 21.73 18.57 24.25
C LEU A 304 23.08 18.80 23.57
N GLN A 305 24.04 19.43 24.26
CA GLN A 305 25.43 19.54 23.80
C GLN A 305 26.30 18.56 24.59
N LEU A 306 26.96 17.62 23.91
CA LEU A 306 27.99 16.78 24.52
C LEU A 306 29.13 17.67 25.06
N ARG A 307 29.34 17.69 26.37
CA ARG A 307 30.64 18.10 26.93
C ARG A 307 31.65 17.02 26.55
N ARG A 308 32.43 17.28 25.51
CA ARG A 308 33.51 16.39 25.10
C ARG A 308 34.52 16.27 26.24
N ALA A 309 34.58 15.11 26.89
CA ALA A 309 35.68 14.77 27.78
C ALA A 309 36.99 14.85 26.99
N ALA A 310 37.96 15.58 27.52
CA ALA A 310 39.27 15.76 26.91
C ALA A 310 39.95 14.40 26.70
N ALA A 311 40.36 14.12 25.46
CA ALA A 311 41.27 13.03 25.15
C ALA A 311 42.65 13.27 25.81
N PRO A 312 43.38 12.22 26.22
CA PRO A 312 44.71 12.38 26.80
C PRO A 312 45.67 12.91 25.73
N THR A 313 46.46 13.92 26.10
CA THR A 313 47.56 14.43 25.28
C THR A 313 48.84 13.73 25.72
N ASP A 314 49.39 12.89 24.85
CA ASP A 314 50.78 12.47 24.96
C ASP A 314 51.67 13.61 24.43
N GLY A 315 52.67 13.97 25.24
CA GLY A 315 53.68 15.01 24.98
C GLY A 315 54.51 14.75 23.71
N GLU A 316 55.13 15.73 23.08
CA GLU A 316 56.29 16.56 23.51
C GLU A 316 56.43 17.64 22.39
N THR A 317 56.98 18.85 22.51
CA THR A 317 57.89 19.52 23.46
C THR A 317 57.82 21.04 23.24
N GLU A 318 58.26 21.73 24.29
CA GLU A 318 58.58 23.15 24.51
C GLU A 318 58.82 24.12 23.33
N GLY A 319 58.36 25.37 23.53
CA GLY A 319 58.82 26.53 22.78
C GLY A 319 57.99 27.79 23.03
N ALA A 320 58.19 28.44 24.17
CA ALA A 320 57.56 29.71 24.53
C ALA A 320 58.00 30.86 23.61
N ILE A 321 57.06 31.70 23.12
CA ILE A 321 57.17 33.18 23.11
C ILE A 321 55.84 33.88 22.75
N GLU A 322 55.45 34.75 23.68
CA GLU A 322 54.75 36.04 23.62
C GLU A 322 54.10 36.56 22.30
N GLY A 323 52.84 36.98 22.43
CA GLY A 323 52.44 38.40 22.29
C GLY A 323 52.03 38.95 20.91
N ALA A 324 51.11 39.93 20.97
CA ALA A 324 50.75 40.94 19.95
C ALA A 324 49.74 40.49 18.86
N THR A 325 48.45 40.87 18.98
CA THR A 325 47.76 42.09 18.45
C THR A 325 47.46 42.07 16.95
N GLU A 326 46.18 42.34 16.66
CA GLU A 326 45.60 43.12 15.55
C GLU A 326 46.03 42.87 14.09
N GLY A 327 45.03 42.89 13.19
CA GLY A 327 45.24 43.45 11.86
C GLY A 327 44.58 42.73 10.70
N ALA A 328 43.35 43.16 10.41
CA ALA A 328 42.71 43.36 9.11
C ALA A 328 43.37 42.91 7.79
N ALA A 329 42.47 42.40 6.94
CA ALA A 329 42.26 42.72 5.51
C ALA A 329 43.07 42.00 4.41
N GLU A 330 42.27 41.54 3.42
CA GLU A 330 42.48 41.56 1.95
C GLU A 330 43.80 40.99 1.40
N GLY A 331 43.85 40.14 0.38
CA GLY A 331 42.90 39.74 -0.65
C GLY A 331 43.71 39.30 -1.87
N ALA A 332 43.06 38.51 -2.73
CA ALA A 332 43.33 38.28 -4.15
C ALA A 332 44.57 37.49 -4.63
N ASP A 333 44.28 36.68 -5.65
CA ASP A 333 45.13 36.09 -6.69
C ASP A 333 46.25 35.14 -6.26
N GLY A 334 46.47 34.00 -6.92
CA GLY A 334 45.98 33.55 -8.21
C GLY A 334 47.02 32.57 -8.77
N ALA A 335 46.53 31.65 -9.59
CA ALA A 335 47.27 31.02 -10.68
C ALA A 335 48.38 29.97 -10.39
N THR A 336 48.00 28.73 -10.73
CA THR A 336 48.63 27.88 -11.79
C THR A 336 49.83 26.97 -11.49
N LYS A 337 49.81 25.87 -12.28
CA LYS A 337 50.79 24.81 -12.56
C LYS A 337 50.94 23.76 -11.46
N GLY A 338 50.94 22.46 -11.75
CA GLY A 338 51.07 21.68 -12.98
C GLY A 338 51.72 20.35 -12.55
N ALA A 339 51.11 19.21 -12.85
CA ALA A 339 51.50 18.30 -13.94
C ALA A 339 52.20 17.03 -13.40
N ALA A 340 52.05 15.96 -14.19
CA ALA A 340 52.64 14.61 -14.13
C ALA A 340 51.93 13.63 -13.17
N GLU A 341 51.17 12.64 -13.66
CA GLU A 341 51.54 11.45 -14.47
C GLU A 341 52.25 10.36 -13.67
N GLY A 342 51.74 9.13 -13.78
CA GLY A 342 52.39 7.92 -13.27
C GLY A 342 51.45 6.71 -13.17
N GLU A 343 51.18 6.08 -14.32
CA GLU A 343 50.60 4.73 -14.43
C GLU A 343 51.52 3.64 -13.85
N VAL A 344 50.94 2.61 -13.25
CA VAL A 344 51.18 1.15 -13.43
C VAL A 344 50.22 0.42 -12.47
N GLY A 345 49.57 -0.70 -12.77
CA GLY A 345 49.73 -1.68 -13.83
C GLY A 345 49.44 -3.07 -13.25
N ALA A 346 48.25 -3.59 -13.56
CA ALA A 346 47.89 -4.98 -13.88
C ALA A 346 48.16 -6.19 -12.93
N THR A 347 47.33 -7.22 -13.17
CA THR A 347 47.44 -8.67 -12.87
C THR A 347 46.86 -9.14 -11.52
N ALA A 348 46.16 -10.28 -11.40
CA ALA A 348 45.59 -11.26 -12.33
C ALA A 348 44.66 -12.19 -11.53
N GLU A 349 43.59 -12.70 -12.16
CA GLU A 349 42.94 -13.98 -11.83
C GLU A 349 43.87 -15.14 -12.28
N PRO A 350 43.76 -16.39 -11.77
CA PRO A 350 42.69 -17.27 -12.28
C PRO A 350 42.23 -18.48 -11.41
N ALA A 351 41.09 -19.04 -11.83
CA ALA A 351 40.78 -20.47 -12.03
C ALA A 351 40.35 -21.41 -10.86
N SER A 352 39.07 -21.84 -11.00
CA SER A 352 38.50 -23.21 -11.08
C SER A 352 38.73 -24.26 -9.98
N ALA A 353 37.63 -24.93 -9.58
CA ALA A 353 37.46 -26.38 -9.73
C ALA A 353 35.99 -26.82 -9.49
N SER A 354 35.56 -27.73 -10.36
CA SER A 354 34.33 -28.54 -10.36
C SER A 354 34.42 -29.74 -9.42
N GLU A 355 33.27 -30.32 -9.01
CA GLU A 355 32.88 -31.73 -9.29
C GLU A 355 31.59 -32.15 -8.56
N SER A 356 31.06 -33.28 -9.00
CA SER A 356 29.67 -33.75 -9.08
C SER A 356 29.43 -35.09 -8.35
N ASN A 357 28.19 -35.63 -8.48
CA ASN A 357 27.67 -36.99 -8.15
C ASN A 357 27.21 -37.25 -6.69
N GLU A 358 26.18 -38.03 -6.36
CA GLU A 358 25.49 -39.21 -6.97
C GLU A 358 24.14 -39.44 -6.21
N THR A 359 22.96 -39.61 -6.83
CA THR A 359 22.17 -40.84 -7.21
C THR A 359 21.31 -41.59 -6.17
N ALA A 360 20.20 -42.17 -6.71
CA ALA A 360 19.30 -43.27 -6.26
C ALA A 360 18.01 -42.85 -5.48
N ALA A 361 16.74 -43.08 -5.90
CA ALA A 361 15.98 -44.10 -6.66
C ALA A 361 15.32 -45.21 -5.81
N ALA A 362 13.97 -45.31 -5.88
CA ALA A 362 13.04 -46.48 -5.79
C ALA A 362 11.64 -45.99 -5.30
N GLU A 363 10.53 -46.03 -6.07
CA GLU A 363 9.62 -47.18 -6.36
C GLU A 363 9.01 -47.83 -5.09
N SER A 364 7.72 -48.21 -4.94
CA SER A 364 6.54 -48.34 -5.83
C SER A 364 5.29 -48.79 -5.02
N THR A 365 4.07 -48.60 -5.57
CA THR A 365 2.82 -49.44 -5.42
C THR A 365 2.11 -49.48 -4.04
N ASP A 366 0.78 -49.61 -3.86
CA ASP A 366 -0.33 -50.16 -4.65
C ASP A 366 -1.71 -49.75 -4.06
N SER A 367 -2.75 -49.86 -4.90
CA SER A 367 -4.15 -50.29 -4.68
C SER A 367 -5.14 -49.65 -3.67
N ALA A 368 -6.26 -49.20 -4.27
CA ALA A 368 -7.64 -49.09 -3.72
C ALA A 368 -8.29 -50.51 -3.60
N PRO A 369 -9.61 -50.75 -3.29
CA PRO A 369 -10.76 -49.84 -3.15
C PRO A 369 -11.82 -50.24 -2.07
N SER A 370 -13.04 -49.67 -2.19
CA SER A 370 -14.33 -49.92 -1.48
C SER A 370 -14.63 -48.93 -0.33
N ASP A 371 -15.87 -48.51 -0.03
CA ASP A 371 -17.21 -48.88 -0.49
C ASP A 371 -18.20 -47.72 -0.21
N SER A 372 -19.37 -47.83 -0.82
CA SER A 372 -20.62 -47.07 -0.75
C SER A 372 -21.14 -46.62 0.63
N ALA A 373 -21.86 -45.47 0.67
CA ALA A 373 -23.29 -45.35 1.05
C ALA A 373 -23.68 -43.96 1.59
N GLU A 374 -24.96 -43.67 1.41
CA GLU A 374 -25.72 -42.44 1.64
C GLU A 374 -25.73 -41.90 3.08
N SER A 375 -25.92 -40.59 3.26
CA SER A 375 -27.07 -40.06 4.02
C SER A 375 -27.16 -38.53 3.95
N ALA A 376 -28.39 -38.06 3.91
CA ALA A 376 -28.79 -36.66 4.01
C ALA A 376 -28.68 -36.15 5.46
N GLY A 377 -28.35 -34.87 5.63
CA GLY A 377 -28.44 -34.18 6.91
C GLY A 377 -28.06 -32.72 6.76
N GLY A 378 -29.04 -31.82 6.90
CA GLY A 378 -28.85 -30.39 6.75
C GLY A 378 -28.34 -29.68 8.00
N LEU A 379 -28.04 -28.41 7.74
CA LEU A 379 -28.10 -27.23 8.62
C LEU A 379 -26.88 -26.86 9.48
N ASN A 380 -26.52 -25.58 9.28
CA ASN A 380 -25.95 -24.61 10.20
C ASN A 380 -24.44 -24.64 10.47
N GLY A 381 -23.72 -23.85 9.66
CA GLY A 381 -22.41 -23.31 9.98
C GLY A 381 -22.35 -21.84 9.60
N THR A 382 -22.61 -20.95 10.55
CA THR A 382 -22.31 -19.51 10.47
C THR A 382 -20.79 -19.32 10.32
N PRO A 383 -20.28 -18.53 9.35
CA PRO A 383 -18.88 -18.16 9.34
C PRO A 383 -18.61 -17.00 10.33
N PRO A 384 -17.45 -16.97 11.01
CA PRO A 384 -17.08 -15.88 11.90
C PRO A 384 -16.46 -14.73 11.10
N GLY A 385 -16.69 -13.48 11.52
CA GLY A 385 -15.96 -12.32 11.01
C GLY A 385 -16.79 -11.04 10.98
N GLY A 386 -17.00 -10.44 12.15
CA GLY A 386 -17.47 -9.06 12.26
C GLY A 386 -16.31 -8.09 12.01
N ILE A 387 -16.58 -7.02 11.27
CA ILE A 387 -15.74 -5.83 11.17
C ILE A 387 -16.41 -4.74 12.00
N GLU A 388 -15.65 -4.12 12.90
CA GLU A 388 -16.04 -2.97 13.71
C GLU A 388 -16.42 -1.75 12.86
N LEU A 389 -17.58 -1.18 13.17
CA LEU A 389 -17.97 0.18 12.81
C LEU A 389 -18.14 0.94 14.12
N ALA A 390 -17.27 1.92 14.37
CA ALA A 390 -17.44 2.89 15.44
C ALA A 390 -18.60 3.83 15.07
N SER A 391 -19.69 3.80 15.84
CA SER A 391 -20.75 4.81 15.81
C SER A 391 -20.87 5.45 17.19
N ALA A 392 -20.73 6.77 17.22
CA ALA A 392 -20.92 7.62 18.38
C ALA A 392 -22.32 7.42 19.01
N GLY A 393 -22.35 7.46 20.34
CA GLY A 393 -23.55 7.30 21.14
C GLY A 393 -24.44 8.54 21.16
N ASP A 394 -25.73 8.30 21.31
CA ASP A 394 -26.66 9.22 21.96
C ASP A 394 -27.69 8.37 22.72
N ASP A 395 -27.59 8.45 24.04
CA ASP A 395 -28.52 7.90 25.04
C ASP A 395 -29.60 8.95 25.33
N VAL A 396 -30.86 8.68 25.00
CA VAL A 396 -32.03 9.27 25.69
C VAL A 396 -33.21 8.27 25.66
N PRO A 397 -33.92 8.04 26.79
CA PRO A 397 -34.70 6.83 27.00
C PRO A 397 -36.15 6.88 26.48
N ALA A 398 -36.70 5.68 26.34
CA ALA A 398 -38.06 5.36 25.92
C ALA A 398 -39.15 5.91 26.87
N VAL A 399 -40.24 6.40 26.27
CA VAL A 399 -41.56 6.56 26.91
C VAL A 399 -42.67 6.08 25.97
N ASP A 400 -43.66 5.44 26.58
CA ASP A 400 -44.75 4.63 26.05
C ASP A 400 -45.56 5.20 24.88
N ALA A 401 -45.93 4.30 23.96
CA ALA A 401 -47.02 4.50 23.00
C ALA A 401 -48.28 3.77 23.47
N ALA A 402 -49.30 4.54 23.89
CA ALA A 402 -50.65 4.06 24.13
C ALA A 402 -51.65 4.89 23.31
N ALA A 403 -52.38 4.18 22.43
CA ALA A 403 -53.70 4.38 21.80
C ALA A 403 -54.21 5.79 21.38
N PRO A 404 -54.93 5.90 20.25
CA PRO A 404 -55.59 7.12 19.80
C PRO A 404 -57.06 7.21 20.28
N GLU A 405 -57.52 8.40 20.66
CA GLU A 405 -58.94 8.74 20.78
C GLU A 405 -59.25 10.10 20.13
N GLU A 406 -60.14 10.01 19.14
CA GLU A 406 -61.21 10.90 18.69
C GLU A 406 -61.27 12.42 19.05
N ALA A 407 -61.43 13.19 17.96
CA ALA A 407 -62.57 14.08 17.67
C ALA A 407 -62.45 15.61 17.78
N HIS A 408 -63.20 16.21 16.83
CA HIS A 408 -63.72 17.59 16.72
C HIS A 408 -62.76 18.68 16.23
N ALA A 409 -63.18 19.69 15.48
CA ALA A 409 -64.33 19.98 14.61
C ALA A 409 -64.05 21.39 14.05
N ALA A 410 -64.87 21.81 13.08
CA ALA A 410 -65.11 23.18 12.61
C ALA A 410 -64.09 23.75 11.61
N THR A 411 -64.40 23.71 10.30
CA THR A 411 -65.20 24.70 9.53
C THR A 411 -64.61 26.12 9.57
N GLU A 412 -64.19 26.62 8.41
CA GLU A 412 -64.89 27.75 7.80
C GLU A 412 -64.65 27.81 6.28
N GLU A 413 -65.73 28.12 5.58
CA GLU A 413 -65.88 28.26 4.14
C GLU A 413 -65.32 29.61 3.66
N ALA A 414 -64.92 29.68 2.38
CA ALA A 414 -65.47 30.59 1.36
C ALA A 414 -64.45 30.73 0.21
N HIS A 415 -64.70 30.17 -0.98
CA HIS A 415 -65.53 30.71 -2.08
C HIS A 415 -64.76 31.77 -2.90
N ILE A 416 -64.26 31.40 -4.11
CA ILE A 416 -64.78 31.77 -5.47
C ILE A 416 -64.39 33.22 -5.85
N ASP A 417 -63.99 33.61 -7.06
CA ASP A 417 -64.01 33.07 -8.42
C ASP A 417 -62.84 33.68 -9.23
N GLN A 418 -62.63 33.13 -10.41
CA GLN A 418 -61.71 33.52 -11.48
C GLN A 418 -62.15 34.82 -12.24
N PRO A 419 -61.81 35.02 -13.53
CA PRO A 419 -60.51 35.22 -14.21
C PRO A 419 -60.47 36.56 -14.99
N ASP A 420 -59.34 36.84 -15.64
CA ASP A 420 -59.20 37.28 -17.06
C ASP A 420 -58.14 38.37 -17.35
N GLU A 421 -57.71 38.31 -18.61
CA GLU A 421 -57.06 39.34 -19.45
C GLU A 421 -55.53 39.31 -19.65
N THR A 422 -55.15 38.61 -20.72
CA THR A 422 -54.46 39.14 -21.92
C THR A 422 -53.75 40.51 -21.82
N THR A 423 -52.48 40.59 -22.25
CA THR A 423 -52.03 41.23 -23.51
C THR A 423 -50.51 41.47 -23.58
N ASN A 424 -49.96 41.15 -24.75
CA ASN A 424 -48.96 41.88 -25.58
C ASN A 424 -47.50 42.14 -25.14
N GLY A 425 -46.62 42.00 -26.14
CA GLY A 425 -45.31 42.68 -26.27
C GLY A 425 -44.14 41.71 -26.50
N GLU A 426 -43.91 41.16 -27.70
CA GLU A 426 -43.15 41.73 -28.84
C GLU A 426 -41.69 42.16 -28.55
N ASN A 427 -40.76 41.45 -29.22
CA ASN A 427 -39.49 41.85 -29.83
C ASN A 427 -38.47 42.72 -29.07
N ALA A 428 -37.29 42.15 -28.81
CA ALA A 428 -36.00 42.55 -29.40
C ALA A 428 -34.93 41.46 -29.17
#